data_AF-A0A1D2WKK8-F1
#
_entry.id   AF-A0A1D2WKK8-F1
#
_cell.length_a   1.000
_cell.length_b   1.000
_cell.length_c   1.000
_cell.angle_alpha   90.00
_cell.angle_beta   90.00
_cell.angle_gamma   90.00
#
_symmetry.space_group_name_H-M   'P 1'
#
loop_
_entity.id
_entity.type
_entity.pdbx_description
1 polymer ?
#
loop_
_entity_poly.entity_id
_entity_poly.type
_entity_poly.pdbx_seq_one_letter_code
_entity_poly.pdbx_strand_id
1 'polypeptide(L)'
;MKSSDGVQPNLNLKIIGNTSFPICSLSERQAMIQEIETRLSVCNKIEQDIEMNLKKFKALRQSVLKKEFEGKLLNEKELAEVQRTEDWGPTEVLLERIKAEKARK
;
A
#
# COMPACT_ATOMS: atom_id res chain seq x y z
N MET A 1 3.75 10.14 -42.79
CA MET A 1 3.80 11.48 -42.17
C MET A 1 5.05 11.52 -41.31
N LYS A 2 6.02 12.39 -41.62
CA LYS A 2 7.34 12.39 -40.99
C LYS A 2 7.23 12.91 -39.55
N SER A 3 7.61 12.07 -38.59
CA SER A 3 7.81 12.41 -37.18
C SER A 3 8.96 13.41 -37.07
N SER A 4 8.70 14.57 -36.47
CA SER A 4 9.74 15.54 -36.17
C SER A 4 10.53 15.06 -34.95
N ASP A 5 11.64 14.38 -35.22
CA ASP A 5 12.69 14.11 -34.25
C ASP A 5 13.26 15.42 -33.70
N GLY A 6 13.44 15.50 -32.38
CA GLY A 6 14.57 16.19 -31.77
C GLY A 6 14.45 17.67 -31.40
N VAL A 7 13.27 18.24 -31.15
CA VAL A 7 13.19 19.53 -30.44
C VAL A 7 13.24 19.26 -28.93
N GLN A 8 14.39 19.45 -28.30
CA GLN A 8 14.42 19.56 -26.83
C GLN A 8 13.60 20.80 -26.43
N PRO A 9 12.56 20.65 -25.60
CA PRO A 9 11.86 21.82 -25.06
C PRO A 9 12.87 22.68 -24.31
N ASN A 10 13.06 23.91 -24.76
CA ASN A 10 13.99 24.85 -24.18
C ASN A 10 13.25 26.12 -23.76
N LEU A 11 13.63 26.66 -22.61
CA LEU A 11 13.08 27.91 -22.10
C LEU A 11 13.83 29.09 -22.72
N ASN A 12 13.10 29.99 -23.35
CA ASN A 12 13.69 31.19 -23.92
C ASN A 12 13.99 32.20 -22.79
N LEU A 13 15.28 32.41 -22.52
CA LEU A 13 15.74 33.33 -21.46
C LEU A 13 15.23 34.76 -21.62
N LYS A 14 15.03 35.23 -22.87
CA LYS A 14 14.46 36.57 -23.11
C LYS A 14 13.00 36.64 -22.68
N ILE A 15 12.24 35.57 -22.87
CA ILE A 15 10.83 35.50 -22.44
C ILE A 15 10.75 35.48 -20.92
N ILE A 16 11.57 34.67 -20.25
CA ILE A 16 11.63 34.61 -18.78
C ILE A 16 12.02 35.96 -18.20
N GLY A 17 13.09 36.58 -18.71
CA GLY A 17 13.56 37.88 -18.21
C GLY A 17 12.55 39.02 -18.38
N ASN A 18 11.69 38.94 -19.39
CA ASN A 18 10.65 39.94 -19.66
C ASN A 18 9.30 39.61 -19.00
N THR A 19 9.20 38.51 -18.27
CA THR A 19 7.95 38.12 -17.59
C THR A 19 7.78 38.98 -16.34
N SER A 20 6.70 39.78 -16.30
CA SER A 20 6.37 40.57 -15.13
C SER A 20 5.88 39.65 -14.01
N PHE A 21 6.44 39.82 -12.80
CA PHE A 21 6.03 39.08 -11.62
C PHE A 21 5.62 40.07 -10.51
N PRO A 22 4.40 39.95 -9.94
CA PRO A 22 3.98 40.82 -8.84
C PRO A 22 4.75 40.48 -7.57
N ILE A 23 5.45 41.46 -7.02
CA ILE A 23 6.21 41.30 -5.77
C ILE A 23 5.37 41.82 -4.61
N CYS A 24 5.00 40.91 -3.70
CA CYS A 24 4.32 41.25 -2.44
C CYS A 24 5.32 41.73 -1.38
N SER A 25 4.80 42.28 -0.28
CA SER A 25 5.64 42.67 0.86
C SER A 25 6.41 41.47 1.43
N LEU A 26 7.51 41.72 2.14
CA LEU A 26 8.32 40.64 2.71
C LEU A 26 7.50 39.79 3.69
N SER A 27 6.66 40.43 4.50
CA SER A 27 5.80 39.76 5.48
C SER A 27 4.79 38.82 4.80
N GLU A 28 4.12 39.27 3.74
CA GLU A 28 3.15 38.44 3.01
C GLU A 28 3.82 37.27 2.32
N ARG A 29 5.02 37.48 1.74
CA ARG A 29 5.80 36.39 1.13
C ARG A 29 6.17 35.32 2.15
N GLN A 30 6.62 35.72 3.35
CA GLN A 30 6.95 34.78 4.42
C GLN A 30 5.73 33.99 4.87
N ALA A 31 4.58 34.64 5.05
CA ALA A 31 3.34 33.96 5.42
C ALA A 31 2.90 32.94 4.35
N MET A 32 3.00 33.30 3.06
CA MET A 32 2.70 32.37 1.96
C MET A 32 3.66 31.17 1.94
N ILE A 33 4.96 31.41 2.14
CA ILE A 33 5.96 30.33 2.18
C ILE A 33 5.64 29.38 3.34
N GLN A 34 5.36 29.90 4.53
CA GLN A 34 5.02 29.07 5.69
C GLN A 34 3.79 28.20 5.45
N GLU A 35 2.76 28.74 4.82
CA GLU A 35 1.55 27.96 4.49
C GLU A 35 1.85 26.85 3.48
N ILE A 36 2.64 27.14 2.44
CA ILE A 36 3.06 26.16 1.43
C ILE A 36 3.91 25.06 2.09
N GLU A 37 4.90 25.43 2.89
CA GLU A 37 5.78 24.50 3.60
C GLU A 37 4.98 23.61 4.55
N THR A 38 4.02 24.18 5.28
CA THR A 38 3.14 23.44 6.18
C THR A 38 2.34 22.39 5.41
N ARG A 39 1.72 22.76 4.29
CA ARG A 39 0.93 21.83 3.46
C ARG A 39 1.80 20.73 2.85
N LEU A 40 2.98 21.09 2.34
CA LEU A 40 3.93 20.11 1.78
C LEU A 40 4.43 19.15 2.86
N SER A 41 4.66 19.62 4.08
CA SER A 41 5.05 18.78 5.22
C SER A 41 3.96 17.75 5.56
N VAL A 42 2.69 18.16 5.54
CA VAL A 42 1.55 17.24 5.73
C VAL A 42 1.51 16.18 4.62
N CYS A 43 1.69 16.57 3.35
CA CYS A 43 1.75 15.61 2.24
C CYS A 43 2.88 14.59 2.43
N ASN A 44 4.08 15.05 2.76
CA ASN A 44 5.23 14.17 3.02
C ASN A 44 4.96 13.20 4.17
N LYS A 45 4.26 13.66 5.21
CA LYS A 45 3.89 12.81 6.34
C LYS A 45 2.89 11.71 5.93
N ILE A 46 1.89 12.07 5.13
CA ILE A 46 0.90 11.12 4.60
C ILE A 46 1.60 10.06 3.74
N GLU A 47 2.52 10.44 2.86
CA GLU A 47 3.30 9.50 2.05
C GLU A 47 4.09 8.50 2.91
N GLN A 48 4.79 9.00 3.93
CA GLN A 48 5.53 8.15 4.88
C GLN A 48 4.61 7.19 5.63
N ASP A 49 3.43 7.66 6.06
CA ASP A 49 2.47 6.83 6.78
C ASP A 49 1.87 5.75 5.86
N ILE A 50 1.61 6.07 4.59
CA ILE A 50 1.18 5.08 3.58
C ILE A 50 2.26 4.00 3.40
N GLU A 51 3.51 4.38 3.17
CA GLU A 51 4.60 3.41 3.01
C GLU A 51 4.77 2.50 4.22
N MET A 52 4.70 3.09 5.42
CA MET A 52 4.81 2.34 6.68
C MET A 52 3.65 1.35 6.83
N ASN A 53 2.43 1.78 6.55
CA ASN A 53 1.24 0.94 6.66
C ASN A 53 1.24 -0.19 5.62
N LEU A 54 1.73 0.07 4.40
CA LEU A 54 1.92 -0.99 3.40
C LEU A 54 2.94 -2.04 3.86
N LYS A 55 4.05 -1.63 4.49
CA LYS A 55 5.01 -2.57 5.07
C LYS A 55 4.39 -3.38 6.21
N LYS A 56 3.67 -2.74 7.13
CA LYS A 56 2.94 -3.42 8.22
C LYS A 56 1.91 -4.40 7.68
N PHE A 57 1.13 -4.01 6.69
CA PHE A 57 0.12 -4.88 6.07
C PHE A 57 0.74 -6.11 5.41
N LYS A 58 1.85 -5.95 4.69
CA LYS A 58 2.58 -7.09 4.10
C LYS A 58 3.07 -8.06 5.18
N ALA A 59 3.68 -7.54 6.25
CA ALA A 59 4.15 -8.35 7.37
C ALA A 59 2.99 -9.07 8.09
N LEU A 60 1.88 -8.36 8.32
CA LEU A 60 0.68 -8.94 8.92
C LEU A 60 0.10 -10.06 8.06
N ARG A 61 -0.03 -9.83 6.75
CA ARG A 61 -0.52 -10.84 5.80
C ARG A 61 0.36 -12.10 5.83
N GLN A 62 1.68 -11.93 5.83
CA GLN A 62 2.61 -13.07 5.93
C GLN A 62 2.48 -13.79 7.27
N SER A 63 2.33 -13.05 8.37
CA SER A 63 2.13 -13.65 9.70
C SER A 63 0.83 -14.43 9.80
N VAL A 64 -0.27 -13.92 9.22
CA VAL A 64 -1.57 -14.61 9.20
C VAL A 64 -1.45 -15.88 8.37
N LEU A 65 -0.93 -15.77 7.14
CA LEU A 65 -0.76 -16.92 6.25
C LEU A 65 0.12 -18.01 6.88
N LYS A 66 1.20 -17.62 7.57
CA LYS A 66 2.05 -18.55 8.32
C LYS A 66 1.26 -19.27 9.42
N LYS A 67 0.45 -18.54 10.20
CA LYS A 67 -0.41 -19.14 11.24
C LYS A 67 -1.47 -20.07 10.66
N GLU A 68 -2.05 -19.72 9.50
CA GLU A 68 -3.00 -20.57 8.78
C GLU A 68 -2.36 -21.90 8.37
N PHE A 69 -1.18 -21.87 7.74
CA PHE A 69 -0.47 -23.09 7.33
C PHE A 69 0.08 -23.93 8.49
N GLU A 70 0.44 -23.31 9.62
CA GLU A 70 0.85 -24.03 10.84
C GLU A 70 -0.34 -24.59 11.64
N GLY A 71 -1.59 -24.32 11.23
CA GLY A 71 -2.78 -24.72 11.98
C GLY A 71 -2.97 -23.96 13.31
N LYS A 72 -2.28 -22.84 13.49
CA LYS A 72 -2.27 -22.00 14.71
C LYS A 72 -3.08 -20.71 14.53
N LEU A 73 -4.03 -20.71 13.61
CA LEU A 73 -4.88 -19.55 13.38
C LEU A 73 -5.81 -19.28 14.58
N LEU A 74 -6.36 -20.35 15.14
CA LEU A 74 -7.28 -20.33 16.27
C LEU A 74 -6.51 -20.41 17.59
N ASN A 75 -7.03 -19.74 18.62
CA ASN A 75 -6.54 -19.95 19.98
C ASN A 75 -7.08 -21.27 20.57
N GLU A 76 -6.52 -21.73 21.69
CA GLU A 76 -6.90 -23.02 22.30
C GLU A 76 -8.39 -23.11 22.66
N LYS A 77 -9.03 -21.99 23.05
CA LYS A 77 -10.46 -21.97 23.40
C LYS A 77 -11.33 -22.10 22.15
N GLU A 78 -11.01 -21.35 21.10
CA GLU A 78 -11.68 -21.40 19.80
C GLU A 78 -11.51 -22.76 19.14
N LEU A 79 -10.31 -23.35 19.23
CA LEU A 79 -10.05 -24.68 18.71
C LEU A 79 -10.90 -25.74 19.44
N ALA A 80 -11.03 -25.65 20.76
CA ALA A 80 -11.86 -26.55 21.55
C ALA A 80 -13.37 -26.37 21.25
N GLU A 81 -13.80 -25.19 20.81
CA GLU A 81 -15.17 -24.96 20.37
C GLU A 81 -15.42 -25.55 18.97
N VAL A 82 -14.49 -25.31 18.04
CA VAL A 82 -14.53 -25.89 16.68
C VAL A 82 -14.47 -27.41 16.71
N GLN A 83 -13.67 -28.01 17.60
CA GLN A 83 -13.60 -29.47 17.77
C GLN A 83 -14.89 -30.11 18.30
N ARG A 84 -15.80 -29.32 18.90
CA ARG A 84 -17.08 -29.81 19.41
C ARG A 84 -18.22 -29.73 18.39
N THR A 85 -17.99 -29.14 17.22
CA THR A 85 -19.03 -29.08 16.19
C THR A 85 -19.19 -30.43 15.50
N GLU A 86 -20.41 -30.77 15.08
CA GLU A 86 -20.72 -32.06 14.43
C GLU A 86 -19.98 -32.25 13.10
N ASP A 87 -19.64 -31.14 12.42
CA ASP A 87 -18.95 -31.12 11.13
C ASP A 87 -17.41 -31.23 11.26
N TRP A 88 -16.86 -31.21 12.47
CA TRP A 88 -15.41 -31.27 12.67
C TRP A 88 -14.86 -32.69 12.47
N GLY A 89 -13.74 -32.81 11.75
CA GLY A 89 -13.04 -34.07 11.57
C GLY A 89 -11.53 -33.89 11.33
N PRO A 90 -10.69 -34.89 11.64
CA PRO A 90 -9.25 -34.83 11.39
C PRO A 90 -8.92 -34.65 9.90
N THR A 91 -7.86 -33.88 9.62
CA THR A 91 -7.39 -33.60 8.25
C THR A 91 -7.08 -34.88 7.48
N GLU A 92 -6.59 -35.92 8.15
CA GLU A 92 -6.26 -37.22 7.57
C GLU A 92 -7.48 -37.87 6.92
N VAL A 93 -8.63 -37.84 7.60
CA VAL A 93 -9.90 -38.40 7.10
C VAL A 93 -10.36 -37.63 5.85
N LEU A 94 -10.20 -36.31 5.84
CA LEU A 94 -10.54 -35.48 4.68
C LEU A 94 -9.60 -35.75 3.49
N LEU A 95 -8.30 -35.93 3.74
CA LEU A 95 -7.31 -36.26 2.72
C LEU A 95 -7.58 -37.63 2.08
N GLU A 96 -7.98 -38.63 2.86
CA GLU A 96 -8.38 -39.94 2.31
C GLU A 96 -9.63 -39.83 1.43
N ARG A 97 -10.64 -39.05 1.86
CA ARG A 97 -11.85 -38.79 1.05
C ARG A 97 -11.49 -38.11 -0.28
N ILE A 98 -10.65 -37.07 -0.25
CA ILE A 98 -10.21 -36.35 -1.46
C ILE A 98 -9.41 -37.27 -2.40
N LYS A 99 -8.52 -38.13 -1.87
CA LYS A 99 -7.78 -39.10 -2.68
C LYS A 99 -8.70 -40.13 -3.33
N ALA A 100 -9.64 -40.68 -2.56
CA ALA A 100 -10.62 -41.65 -3.07
C ALA A 100 -11.53 -41.04 -4.15
N GLU A 101 -11.91 -39.77 -4.01
CA GLU A 101 -12.74 -39.06 -4.98
C GLU A 101 -11.97 -38.67 -6.24
N LYS A 102 -10.71 -38.25 -6.11
CA LYS A 102 -9.82 -38.04 -7.27
C LYS A 102 -9.51 -39.32 -8.02
N ALA A 103 -9.43 -40.48 -7.36
CA ALA A 103 -9.21 -41.76 -8.02
C ALA A 103 -10.45 -42.31 -8.75
N ARG A 104 -11.64 -41.76 -8.46
CA ARG A 104 -12.90 -42.07 -9.14
C ARG A 104 -13.17 -41.19 -10.36
N LYS A 105 -12.41 -40.11 -10.55
CA LYS A 105 -12.44 -39.23 -11.73
C LYS A 105 -11.30 -39.54 -12.67
#